data_AF-A0A8D4A4X3-F1
#
_entry.id   AF-A0A8D4A4X3-F1
#
_cell.length_a   1.000
_cell.length_b   1.000
_cell.length_c   1.000
_cell.angle_alpha   90.00
_cell.angle_beta   90.00
_cell.angle_gamma   90.00
#
_symmetry.space_group_name_H-M   'P 1'
#
loop_
_entity.id
_entity.type
_entity.pdbx_description
1 polymer ?
#
loop_
_entity_poly.entity_id
_entity_poly.type
_entity_poly.pdbx_seq_one_letter_code
_entity_poly.pdbx_strand_id
1 'polypeptide(L)'
;MAIPKDILKIPRPSSTRVKATSKEGIYNVIQRTSIRKNEKIIPVEKGVIGKIINGVFQSIEKQTYEVDIKSYGLFALNEKLNNHIFRELLNFYDFEDARKLYVIASLRTMFSDIKNEHLKHEYDTNFISEIYPKCALSPNTISSFLEKIGKSSSKMEDFMNKRLEEFSNHSIVIDGMLKNNTSETNIFSEMSRKSRTKGAQNLNLIYAYDINAQEPVASSVYPGNMLDYTAFRDFLRTYKIKNGFLILDRGFDDKECKNLMREKNIKYLMPIKINHTFKKFNLKSGFNFTFTYDDDTIRAKKIIINNKYYLCYKSTLTEMVEKEKFHKSCTQKKVRMMKLNY
;
A
#
# COMPACT_ATOMS: atom_id res chain seq x y z
N MET A 1 4.17 1.31 60.14
CA MET A 1 3.44 0.06 60.48
C MET A 1 4.43 -1.06 60.73
N ALA A 2 4.29 -1.78 61.83
CA ALA A 2 5.07 -2.98 62.08
C ALA A 2 4.66 -4.07 61.07
N ILE A 3 5.63 -4.79 60.52
CA ILE A 3 5.37 -5.91 59.61
C ILE A 3 5.09 -7.15 60.46
N PRO A 4 3.99 -7.88 60.22
CA PRO A 4 3.67 -9.07 61.00
C PRO A 4 4.82 -10.08 61.00
N LYS A 5 5.04 -10.75 62.14
CA LYS A 5 6.14 -11.72 62.30
C LYS A 5 6.06 -12.88 61.30
N ASP A 6 4.85 -13.30 60.96
CA ASP A 6 4.63 -14.40 60.03
C ASP A 6 5.05 -14.01 58.60
N ILE A 7 4.85 -12.74 58.22
CA ILE A 7 5.34 -12.20 56.95
C ILE A 7 6.88 -12.16 56.92
N LEU A 8 7.52 -11.83 58.04
CA LEU A 8 8.98 -11.81 58.14
C LEU A 8 9.61 -13.22 58.09
N LYS A 9 8.85 -14.29 58.37
CA LYS A 9 9.32 -15.68 58.31
C LYS A 9 9.23 -16.30 56.91
N ILE A 10 8.53 -15.66 55.96
CA ILE A 10 8.35 -16.19 54.60
C ILE A 10 9.72 -16.36 53.91
N PRO A 11 10.02 -17.55 53.35
CA PRO A 11 11.25 -17.80 52.61
C PRO A 11 11.44 -16.80 51.46
N ARG A 12 12.64 -16.21 51.39
CA ARG A 12 13.02 -15.18 50.41
C ARG A 12 14.55 -15.07 50.31
N PRO A 13 15.11 -14.44 49.26
CA PRO A 13 16.55 -14.24 49.13
C PRO A 13 17.20 -13.58 50.36
N SER A 14 18.44 -13.97 50.65
CA SER A 14 19.22 -13.41 51.75
C SER A 14 19.53 -11.92 51.54
N SER A 15 19.84 -11.22 52.64
CA SER A 15 20.17 -9.78 52.60
C SER A 15 19.03 -8.92 52.06
N THR A 16 17.80 -9.24 52.42
CA THR A 16 16.59 -8.50 52.02
C THR A 16 15.88 -7.85 53.20
N ARG A 17 15.14 -6.77 52.91
CA ARG A 17 14.25 -6.09 53.87
C ARG A 17 12.83 -6.12 53.35
N VAL A 18 11.89 -6.46 54.22
CA VAL A 18 10.46 -6.34 53.90
C VAL A 18 9.99 -4.93 54.26
N LYS A 19 9.18 -4.29 53.41
CA LYS A 19 8.47 -3.03 53.68
C LYS A 19 6.99 -3.17 53.33
N ALA A 20 6.12 -2.63 54.18
CA ALA A 20 4.69 -2.53 53.87
C ALA A 20 4.46 -1.65 52.64
N THR A 21 3.42 -1.96 51.88
CA THR A 21 2.94 -1.12 50.77
C THR A 21 1.64 -0.41 51.17
N SER A 22 1.11 0.44 50.28
CA SER A 22 -0.21 1.05 50.47
C SER A 22 -1.37 0.06 50.33
N LYS A 23 -1.13 -1.14 49.77
CA LYS A 23 -2.11 -2.22 49.64
C LYS A 23 -1.93 -3.20 50.79
N GLU A 24 -3.02 -3.43 51.52
CA GLU A 24 -3.06 -4.43 52.59
C GLU A 24 -2.73 -5.83 52.02
N GLY A 25 -1.98 -6.63 52.80
CA GLY A 25 -1.55 -7.97 52.37
C GLY A 25 -0.41 -8.01 51.35
N ILE A 26 0.10 -6.85 50.88
CA ILE A 26 1.21 -6.78 49.92
C ILE A 26 2.42 -6.10 50.57
N TYR A 27 3.57 -6.78 50.51
CA TYR A 27 4.83 -6.27 51.06
C TYR A 27 5.94 -6.28 50.01
N ASN A 28 6.71 -5.20 49.91
CA ASN A 28 7.89 -5.12 49.06
C ASN A 28 9.07 -5.83 49.73
N VAL A 29 9.82 -6.64 48.97
CA VAL A 29 11.09 -7.22 49.38
C VAL A 29 12.21 -6.47 48.66
N ILE A 30 13.07 -5.84 49.45
CA ILE A 30 14.09 -4.89 48.99
C ILE A 30 15.47 -5.50 49.21
N GLN A 31 16.27 -5.60 48.15
CA GLN A 31 17.65 -6.04 48.26
C GLN A 31 18.46 -5.02 49.05
N ARG A 32 19.23 -5.49 50.02
CA ARG A 32 20.22 -4.69 50.74
C ARG A 32 21.63 -5.08 50.34
N THR A 33 22.50 -4.09 50.43
CA THR A 33 23.96 -4.22 50.46
C THR A 33 24.46 -3.39 51.64
N SER A 34 25.75 -3.46 51.94
CA SER A 34 26.38 -2.53 52.88
C SER A 34 27.48 -1.73 52.17
N ILE A 35 27.63 -0.46 52.52
CA ILE A 35 28.73 0.40 52.08
C ILE A 35 29.52 0.89 53.31
N ARG A 36 30.82 1.16 53.16
CA ARG A 36 31.61 1.85 54.18
C ARG A 36 31.52 3.36 53.97
N LYS A 37 31.13 4.10 55.00
CA LYS A 37 31.14 5.57 55.03
C LYS A 37 31.68 6.01 56.40
N ASN A 38 32.77 6.77 56.41
CA ASN A 38 33.45 7.26 57.61
C ASN A 38 33.73 6.12 58.62
N GLU A 39 34.46 5.09 58.18
CA GLU A 39 34.83 3.88 58.95
C GLU A 39 33.66 3.02 59.47
N LYS A 40 32.40 3.42 59.25
CA LYS A 40 31.21 2.66 59.66
C LYS A 40 30.57 1.94 58.46
N ILE A 41 30.11 0.71 58.70
CA ILE A 41 29.37 -0.09 57.72
C ILE A 41 27.89 0.32 57.80
N ILE A 42 27.34 0.88 56.72
CA ILE A 42 25.95 1.34 56.64
C ILE A 42 25.20 0.50 55.61
N PRO A 43 24.05 -0.07 55.96
CA PRO A 43 23.25 -0.85 55.02
C PRO A 43 22.47 0.07 54.07
N VAL A 44 22.60 -0.18 52.76
CA VAL A 44 21.96 0.57 51.67
C VAL A 44 20.99 -0.33 50.92
N GLU A 45 19.84 0.22 50.55
CA GLU A 45 18.82 -0.47 49.76
C GLU A 45 19.16 -0.31 48.26
N LYS A 46 19.28 -1.43 47.52
CA LYS A 46 19.58 -1.43 46.08
C LYS A 46 18.32 -1.32 45.20
N GLY A 47 17.17 -1.76 45.71
CA GLY A 47 15.91 -1.76 44.96
C GLY A 47 14.98 -2.89 45.37
N VAL A 48 13.73 -2.84 44.91
CA VAL A 48 12.75 -3.90 45.13
C VAL A 48 13.08 -5.08 44.21
N ILE A 49 13.20 -6.28 44.75
CA ILE A 49 13.49 -7.51 43.99
C ILE A 49 12.30 -8.47 43.92
N GLY A 50 11.26 -8.21 44.71
CA GLY A 50 10.08 -9.06 44.77
C GLY A 50 9.01 -8.47 45.66
N LYS A 51 7.85 -9.13 45.71
CA LYS A 51 6.76 -8.82 46.61
C LYS A 51 6.31 -10.07 47.34
N ILE A 52 5.91 -9.94 48.58
CA ILE A 52 5.16 -10.96 49.28
C ILE A 52 3.69 -10.67 49.04
N ILE A 53 3.00 -11.64 48.43
CA ILE A 53 1.57 -11.60 48.12
C ILE A 53 1.00 -12.94 48.59
N ASN A 54 -0.08 -12.92 49.38
CA ASN A 54 -0.74 -14.13 49.91
C ASN A 54 0.22 -15.11 50.61
N GLY A 55 1.19 -14.59 51.38
CA GLY A 55 2.13 -15.43 52.12
C GLY A 55 3.28 -16.03 51.29
N VAL A 56 3.37 -15.70 50.00
CA VAL A 56 4.41 -16.22 49.09
C VAL A 56 5.26 -15.07 48.55
N PHE A 57 6.58 -15.26 48.56
CA PHE A 57 7.52 -14.36 47.89
C PHE A 57 7.45 -14.59 46.37
N GLN A 58 7.13 -13.52 45.63
CA GLN A 58 7.15 -13.47 44.17
C GLN A 58 8.27 -12.54 43.72
N SER A 59 9.19 -13.06 42.90
CA SER A 59 10.24 -12.24 42.27
C SER A 59 9.62 -11.17 41.35
N ILE A 60 10.30 -10.03 41.22
CA ILE A 60 9.94 -8.98 40.23
C ILE A 60 10.40 -9.36 38.82
N GLU A 61 11.17 -10.45 38.66
CA GLU A 61 11.51 -10.98 37.34
C GLU A 61 10.23 -11.13 36.51
N LYS A 62 10.16 -10.32 35.45
CA LYS A 62 9.02 -10.32 34.55
C LYS A 62 9.05 -11.65 33.82
N GLN A 63 8.04 -12.49 34.06
CA GLN A 63 7.80 -13.64 33.20
C GLN A 63 7.60 -13.14 31.77
N THR A 64 8.41 -13.63 30.86
CA THR A 64 8.26 -13.40 29.43
C THR A 64 7.40 -14.53 28.86
N TYR A 65 6.38 -14.15 28.12
CA TYR A 65 5.53 -15.08 27.39
C TYR A 65 5.89 -14.97 25.91
N GLU A 66 6.20 -16.10 25.30
CA GLU A 66 6.49 -16.18 23.87
C GLU A 66 5.27 -16.69 23.12
N VAL A 67 5.26 -16.49 21.81
CA VAL A 67 4.19 -17.00 20.96
C VAL A 67 4.51 -18.43 20.57
N ASP A 68 3.79 -19.39 21.16
CA ASP A 68 4.03 -20.83 20.96
C ASP A 68 3.45 -21.35 19.63
N ILE A 69 2.39 -20.72 19.10
CA ILE A 69 1.68 -21.14 17.89
C ILE A 69 1.64 -19.98 16.90
N LYS A 70 2.12 -20.25 15.67
CA LYS A 70 2.17 -19.25 14.60
C LYS A 70 1.38 -19.67 13.37
N SER A 71 0.72 -18.70 12.76
CA SER A 71 -0.04 -18.90 11.52
C SER A 71 0.91 -19.06 10.31
N TYR A 72 0.74 -20.15 9.55
CA TYR A 72 1.61 -20.49 8.41
C TYR A 72 0.97 -20.26 7.03
N GLY A 73 -0.33 -20.50 6.87
CA GLY A 73 -0.97 -20.60 5.55
C GLY A 73 -0.81 -19.35 4.67
N LEU A 74 -1.13 -18.16 5.21
CA LEU A 74 -0.98 -16.89 4.48
C LEU A 74 0.48 -16.57 4.18
N PHE A 75 1.38 -16.84 5.15
CA PHE A 75 2.81 -16.68 4.96
C PHE A 75 3.33 -17.55 3.82
N ALA A 76 2.98 -18.84 3.80
CA ALA A 76 3.44 -19.78 2.79
C ALA A 76 3.00 -19.37 1.38
N LEU A 77 1.76 -18.91 1.22
CA LEU A 77 1.26 -18.42 -0.06
C LEU A 77 1.99 -17.14 -0.49
N ASN A 78 2.14 -16.17 0.42
CA ASN A 78 2.86 -14.92 0.13
C ASN A 78 4.32 -15.19 -0.27
N GLU A 79 5.03 -16.04 0.48
CA GLU A 79 6.42 -16.38 0.21
C GLU A 79 6.57 -17.09 -1.13
N LYS A 80 5.66 -18.02 -1.45
CA LYS A 80 5.65 -18.73 -2.74
C LYS A 80 5.51 -17.78 -3.93
N LEU A 81 4.68 -16.75 -3.81
CA LEU A 81 4.40 -15.82 -4.91
C LEU A 81 5.41 -14.66 -4.98
N ASN A 82 5.89 -14.16 -3.83
CA ASN A 82 6.54 -12.86 -3.74
C ASN A 82 8.01 -12.90 -3.29
N ASN A 83 8.62 -14.07 -3.00
CA ASN A 83 10.00 -14.10 -2.49
C ASN A 83 11.05 -13.52 -3.46
N HIS A 84 10.73 -13.49 -4.75
CA HIS A 84 11.60 -12.91 -5.78
C HIS A 84 11.79 -11.40 -5.54
N ILE A 85 10.75 -10.70 -5.05
CA ILE A 85 10.80 -9.27 -4.71
C ILE A 85 11.84 -9.01 -3.62
N PHE A 86 11.98 -9.89 -2.63
CA PHE A 86 13.01 -9.73 -1.59
C PHE A 86 14.42 -9.77 -2.18
N ARG A 87 14.66 -10.68 -3.14
CA ARG A 87 15.95 -10.79 -3.84
C ARG A 87 16.24 -9.55 -4.69
N GLU A 88 15.20 -9.02 -5.34
CA GLU A 88 15.32 -7.79 -6.12
C GLU A 88 15.63 -6.58 -5.23
N LEU A 89 14.98 -6.46 -4.07
CA LEU A 89 15.24 -5.38 -3.10
C LEU A 89 16.69 -5.35 -2.61
N LEU A 90 17.32 -6.53 -2.45
CA LEU A 90 18.74 -6.63 -2.03
C LEU A 90 19.72 -6.00 -3.03
N ASN A 91 19.30 -5.75 -4.27
CA ASN A 91 20.13 -5.03 -5.25
C ASN A 91 20.18 -3.51 -5.00
N PHE A 92 19.27 -2.95 -4.20
CA PHE A 92 19.10 -1.50 -4.02
C PHE A 92 19.20 -1.03 -2.56
N TYR A 93 18.87 -1.92 -1.62
CA TYR A 93 18.87 -1.66 -0.19
C TYR A 93 19.84 -2.61 0.52
N ASP A 94 20.38 -2.16 1.65
CA ASP A 94 21.13 -3.08 2.50
C ASP A 94 20.22 -4.20 3.03
N PHE A 95 20.82 -5.28 3.52
CA PHE A 95 20.08 -6.46 3.94
C PHE A 95 18.97 -6.14 4.96
N GLU A 96 19.24 -5.29 5.95
CA GLU A 96 18.30 -4.98 7.02
C GLU A 96 17.14 -4.10 6.54
N ASP A 97 17.44 -3.11 5.70
CA ASP A 97 16.45 -2.23 5.08
C ASP A 97 15.57 -3.03 4.08
N ALA A 98 16.17 -3.87 3.22
CA ALA A 98 15.45 -4.74 2.29
C ALA A 98 14.52 -5.72 3.04
N ARG A 99 15.05 -6.36 4.10
CA ARG A 99 14.31 -7.32 4.93
C ARG A 99 13.12 -6.67 5.59
N LYS A 100 13.32 -5.49 6.19
CA LYS A 100 12.24 -4.76 6.86
C LYS A 100 11.19 -4.26 5.87
N LEU A 101 11.58 -3.76 4.69
CA LEU A 101 10.66 -3.41 3.61
C LEU A 101 9.80 -4.61 3.19
N TYR A 102 10.45 -5.75 2.91
CA TYR A 102 9.77 -6.96 2.48
C TYR A 102 8.80 -7.50 3.53
N VAL A 103 9.21 -7.54 4.80
CA VAL A 103 8.36 -8.01 5.91
C VAL A 103 7.16 -7.08 6.10
N ILE A 104 7.35 -5.76 6.11
CA ILE A 104 6.25 -4.79 6.25
C ILE A 104 5.27 -4.92 5.08
N ALA A 105 5.77 -5.02 3.85
CA ALA A 105 4.94 -5.18 2.66
C ALA A 105 4.16 -6.50 2.69
N SER A 106 4.84 -7.61 3.02
CA SER A 106 4.22 -8.94 3.13
C SER A 106 3.11 -8.97 4.18
N LEU A 107 3.33 -8.38 5.36
CA LEU A 107 2.30 -8.28 6.40
C LEU A 107 1.09 -7.46 5.92
N ARG A 108 1.31 -6.34 5.21
CA ARG A 108 0.22 -5.53 4.63
C ARG A 108 -0.54 -6.23 3.50
N THR A 109 0.11 -7.15 2.78
CA THR A 109 -0.52 -7.99 1.77
C THR A 109 -1.35 -9.11 2.40
N MET A 110 -0.82 -9.75 3.45
CA MET A 110 -1.51 -10.84 4.16
C MET A 110 -2.69 -10.34 5.00
N PHE A 111 -2.59 -9.11 5.54
CA PHE A 111 -3.58 -8.52 6.43
C PHE A 111 -4.03 -7.15 5.93
N SER A 112 -5.25 -7.09 5.38
CA SER A 112 -5.83 -5.86 4.85
C SER A 112 -5.95 -4.77 5.93
N ASP A 113 -5.63 -3.53 5.57
CA ASP A 113 -5.77 -2.32 6.42
C ASP A 113 -5.02 -2.37 7.77
N ILE A 114 -3.95 -3.17 7.85
CA ILE A 114 -3.11 -3.23 9.05
C ILE A 114 -2.39 -1.90 9.30
N LYS A 115 -2.59 -1.36 10.52
CA LYS A 115 -1.92 -0.15 10.99
C LYS A 115 -0.52 -0.47 11.52
N ASN A 116 0.34 0.55 11.57
CA ASN A 116 1.71 0.39 12.11
C ASN A 116 1.74 -0.15 13.55
N GLU A 117 0.71 0.16 14.35
CA GLU A 117 0.53 -0.32 15.72
C GLU A 117 0.37 -1.84 15.81
N HIS A 118 -0.18 -2.48 14.78
CA HIS A 118 -0.49 -3.91 14.76
C HIS A 118 0.58 -4.74 14.05
N LEU A 119 1.48 -4.12 13.27
CA LEU A 119 2.51 -4.84 12.51
C LEU A 119 3.40 -5.72 13.40
N LYS A 120 3.73 -5.27 14.61
CA LYS A 120 4.50 -6.08 15.55
C LYS A 120 3.74 -7.33 15.99
N HIS A 121 2.46 -7.19 16.34
CA HIS A 121 1.64 -8.32 16.75
C HIS A 121 1.57 -9.36 15.64
N GLU A 122 1.20 -8.94 14.41
CA GLU A 122 1.11 -9.88 13.29
C GLU A 122 2.44 -10.51 12.93
N TYR A 123 3.56 -9.79 13.04
CA TYR A 123 4.87 -10.39 12.88
C TYR A 123 5.14 -11.47 13.91
N ASP A 124 4.91 -11.19 15.20
CA ASP A 124 5.21 -12.11 16.30
C ASP A 124 4.30 -13.37 16.25
N THR A 125 3.06 -13.24 15.76
CA THR A 125 2.06 -14.33 15.71
C THR A 125 2.00 -15.11 14.39
N ASN A 126 2.78 -14.70 13.39
CA ASN A 126 2.85 -15.38 12.09
C ASN A 126 4.25 -15.93 11.81
N PHE A 127 4.29 -16.97 10.97
CA PHE A 127 5.52 -17.71 10.67
C PHE A 127 6.59 -16.87 9.96
N ILE A 128 6.23 -15.70 9.43
CA ILE A 128 7.18 -14.75 8.85
C ILE A 128 8.28 -14.32 9.85
N SER A 129 8.01 -14.34 11.16
CA SER A 129 9.04 -14.05 12.18
C SER A 129 10.08 -15.15 12.34
N GLU A 130 9.78 -16.39 11.96
CA GLU A 130 10.76 -17.49 11.95
C GLU A 130 11.71 -17.37 10.77
N ILE A 131 11.20 -16.98 9.60
CA ILE A 131 12.00 -16.86 8.38
C ILE A 131 12.80 -15.55 8.35
N TYR A 132 12.23 -14.47 8.87
CA TYR A 132 12.88 -13.16 8.95
C TYR A 132 13.05 -12.73 10.40
N PRO A 133 13.93 -13.40 11.19
CA PRO A 133 14.02 -13.20 12.63
C PRO A 133 14.49 -11.79 13.00
N LYS A 134 14.18 -11.37 14.23
CA LYS A 134 14.65 -10.12 14.84
C LYS A 134 14.32 -8.88 13.97
N CYS A 135 13.15 -8.86 13.32
CA CYS A 135 12.67 -7.67 12.63
C CYS A 135 12.10 -6.66 13.63
N ALA A 136 12.77 -5.52 13.79
CA ALA A 136 12.28 -4.47 14.68
C ALA A 136 11.08 -3.74 14.04
N LEU A 137 9.89 -4.05 14.53
CA LEU A 137 8.61 -3.55 14.01
C LEU A 137 7.78 -2.78 15.04
N SER A 138 8.43 -2.11 16.01
CA SER A 138 7.70 -1.19 16.87
C SER A 138 7.14 -0.02 16.06
N PRO A 139 6.02 0.62 16.46
CA PRO A 139 5.41 1.70 15.69
C PRO A 139 6.38 2.85 15.42
N ASN A 140 7.17 3.25 16.43
CA ASN A 140 8.19 4.28 16.29
C ASN A 140 9.29 3.85 15.31
N THR A 141 9.76 2.60 15.41
CA THR A 141 10.77 2.06 14.49
C THR A 141 10.27 2.08 13.05
N ILE A 142 9.01 1.67 12.82
CA ILE A 142 8.40 1.66 11.48
C ILE A 142 8.31 3.09 10.94
N SER A 143 7.79 4.03 11.73
CA SER A 143 7.65 5.43 11.29
C SER A 143 8.99 6.06 10.93
N SER A 144 10.00 5.95 11.79
CA SER A 144 11.36 6.47 11.50
C SER A 144 12.00 5.75 10.31
N PHE A 145 11.75 4.45 10.15
CA PHE A 145 12.25 3.68 9.03
C PHE A 145 11.65 4.12 7.69
N LEU A 146 10.32 4.26 7.61
CA LEU A 146 9.63 4.71 6.40
C LEU A 146 10.05 6.14 6.03
N GLU A 147 10.25 7.02 7.01
CA GLU A 147 10.79 8.37 6.76
C GLU A 147 12.23 8.31 6.23
N LYS A 148 13.10 7.47 6.81
CA LYS A 148 14.49 7.27 6.34
C LYS A 148 14.52 6.80 4.89
N ILE A 149 13.77 5.75 4.56
CA ILE A 149 13.73 5.18 3.21
C ILE A 149 13.11 6.16 2.21
N GLY A 150 12.02 6.85 2.62
CA GLY A 150 11.31 7.81 1.78
C GLY A 150 12.13 9.04 1.38
N LYS A 151 13.20 9.37 2.11
CA LYS A 151 14.14 10.46 1.74
C LYS A 151 14.91 10.17 0.44
N SER A 152 15.06 8.91 0.06
CA SER A 152 15.78 8.49 -1.16
C SER A 152 14.80 8.04 -2.25
N SER A 153 14.00 8.97 -2.79
CA SER A 153 13.07 8.68 -3.88
C SER A 153 13.77 8.07 -5.09
N SER A 154 15.00 8.49 -5.38
CA SER A 154 15.83 7.94 -6.47
C SER A 154 16.04 6.43 -6.36
N LYS A 155 16.27 5.87 -5.15
CA LYS A 155 16.41 4.42 -4.97
C LYS A 155 15.12 3.67 -5.29
N MET A 156 13.99 4.26 -4.91
CA MET A 156 12.67 3.70 -5.20
C MET A 156 12.39 3.73 -6.71
N GLU A 157 12.77 4.82 -7.38
CA GLU A 157 12.72 4.96 -8.84
C GLU A 157 13.65 3.97 -9.54
N ASP A 158 14.87 3.76 -9.04
CA ASP A 158 15.83 2.79 -9.58
C ASP A 158 15.30 1.35 -9.49
N PHE A 159 14.72 0.98 -8.35
CA PHE A 159 14.05 -0.32 -8.17
C PHE A 159 12.92 -0.50 -9.19
N MET A 160 12.02 0.48 -9.32
CA MET A 160 10.91 0.41 -10.29
C MET A 160 11.40 0.42 -11.75
N ASN A 161 12.46 1.16 -12.05
CA ASN A 161 13.08 1.15 -13.37
C ASN A 161 13.66 -0.22 -13.71
N LYS A 162 14.24 -0.92 -12.73
CA LYS A 162 14.74 -2.28 -12.92
C LYS A 162 13.61 -3.26 -13.21
N ARG A 163 12.52 -3.18 -12.46
CA ARG A 163 11.29 -3.95 -12.73
C ARG A 163 10.81 -3.69 -14.16
N LEU A 164 10.63 -2.43 -14.54
CA LEU A 164 10.18 -2.07 -15.90
C LEU A 164 11.10 -2.59 -17.01
N GLU A 165 12.41 -2.69 -16.77
CA GLU A 165 13.35 -3.27 -17.72
C GLU A 165 13.10 -4.78 -17.93
N GLU A 166 12.84 -5.52 -16.85
CA GLU A 166 12.54 -6.95 -16.89
C GLU A 166 11.26 -7.24 -17.68
N PHE A 167 10.26 -6.36 -17.59
CA PHE A 167 8.99 -6.45 -18.33
C PHE A 167 8.96 -5.67 -19.65
N SER A 168 10.11 -5.26 -20.18
CA SER A 168 10.18 -4.38 -21.37
C SER A 168 9.58 -4.98 -22.66
N ASN A 169 9.46 -6.31 -22.75
CA ASN A 169 8.86 -7.01 -23.89
C ASN A 169 7.37 -7.34 -23.69
N HIS A 170 6.79 -6.97 -22.55
CA HIS A 170 5.39 -7.25 -22.23
C HIS A 170 4.47 -6.06 -22.54
N SER A 171 3.17 -6.29 -22.43
CA SER A 171 2.15 -5.24 -22.54
C SER A 171 1.89 -4.63 -21.17
N ILE A 172 2.17 -3.33 -21.05
CA ILE A 172 2.04 -2.57 -19.79
C ILE A 172 0.84 -1.65 -19.90
N VAL A 173 -0.14 -1.80 -19.03
CA VAL A 173 -1.25 -0.86 -18.91
C VAL A 173 -0.84 0.25 -17.96
N ILE A 174 -1.08 1.50 -18.35
CA ILE A 174 -0.93 2.63 -17.42
C ILE A 174 -2.30 3.22 -17.15
N ASP A 175 -2.67 3.20 -15.87
CA ASP A 175 -3.92 3.78 -15.40
C ASP A 175 -3.70 4.69 -14.20
N GLY A 176 -4.52 5.73 -14.14
CA GLY A 176 -4.52 6.74 -13.09
C GLY A 176 -5.78 6.63 -12.25
N MET A 177 -5.63 6.53 -10.93
CA MET A 177 -6.76 6.50 -10.00
C MET A 177 -6.66 7.57 -8.92
N LEU A 178 -7.79 8.21 -8.63
CA LEU A 178 -7.92 9.09 -7.48
C LEU A 178 -8.25 8.27 -6.23
N LYS A 179 -7.43 8.40 -5.19
CA LYS A 179 -7.68 7.83 -3.86
C LYS A 179 -7.99 8.94 -2.87
N ASN A 180 -9.02 8.76 -2.05
CA ASN A 180 -9.33 9.69 -0.98
C ASN A 180 -8.11 9.85 -0.06
N ASN A 181 -7.70 11.08 0.18
CA ASN A 181 -6.61 11.42 1.09
C ASN A 181 -6.83 12.83 1.61
N THR A 182 -7.10 12.96 2.90
CA THR A 182 -7.40 14.22 3.59
C THR A 182 -6.37 14.49 4.69
N SER A 183 -5.15 13.98 4.55
CA SER A 183 -4.08 14.24 5.50
C SER A 183 -3.58 15.66 5.34
N GLU A 184 -3.41 16.37 6.44
CA GLU A 184 -2.91 17.75 6.51
C GLU A 184 -1.38 17.83 6.47
N THR A 185 -0.70 16.69 6.46
CA THR A 185 0.76 16.57 6.64
C THR A 185 1.49 16.19 5.36
N ASN A 186 0.80 16.16 4.21
CA ASN A 186 1.41 15.82 2.92
C ASN A 186 0.97 16.78 1.81
N ILE A 187 1.79 16.88 0.77
CA ILE A 187 1.57 17.79 -0.38
C ILE A 187 0.65 17.21 -1.46
N PHE A 188 0.15 15.98 -1.28
CA PHE A 188 -0.64 15.29 -2.28
C PHE A 188 -2.16 15.43 -2.07
N SER A 189 -2.59 15.68 -0.82
CA SER A 189 -3.99 15.88 -0.43
C SER A 189 -4.59 17.13 -1.08
N GLU A 190 -5.23 16.99 -2.23
CA GLU A 190 -5.74 18.14 -2.98
C GLU A 190 -7.16 17.95 -3.50
N MET A 191 -7.87 19.07 -3.72
CA MET A 191 -9.23 19.06 -4.23
C MET A 191 -9.24 18.72 -5.73
N SER A 192 -9.50 17.44 -6.05
CA SER A 192 -9.74 16.95 -7.40
C SER A 192 -11.10 17.40 -7.99
N ARG A 193 -11.31 17.20 -9.30
CA ARG A 193 -12.62 17.40 -9.95
C ARG A 193 -13.75 16.55 -9.32
N LYS A 194 -13.43 15.38 -8.79
CA LYS A 194 -14.39 14.46 -8.13
C LYS A 194 -14.70 14.88 -6.69
N SER A 195 -13.96 15.83 -6.12
CA SER A 195 -14.18 16.31 -4.74
C SER A 195 -15.51 17.03 -4.58
N ARG A 196 -16.02 17.67 -5.65
CA ARG A 196 -17.31 18.39 -5.61
C ARG A 196 -18.49 17.49 -5.23
N THR A 197 -18.43 16.20 -5.55
CA THR A 197 -19.50 15.24 -5.21
C THR A 197 -19.24 14.48 -3.92
N LYS A 198 -17.98 14.41 -3.45
CA LYS A 198 -17.58 13.58 -2.30
C LYS A 198 -17.19 14.36 -1.05
N GLY A 199 -16.92 15.66 -1.15
CA GLY A 199 -16.51 16.49 -0.01
C GLY A 199 -15.16 16.14 0.60
N ALA A 200 -14.29 15.42 -0.12
CA ALA A 200 -12.98 14.98 0.37
C ALA A 200 -11.87 15.28 -0.64
N GLN A 201 -10.69 15.64 -0.11
CA GLN A 201 -9.44 15.73 -0.86
C GLN A 201 -8.98 14.35 -1.33
N ASN A 202 -8.13 14.34 -2.35
CA ASN A 202 -7.63 13.13 -2.99
C ASN A 202 -6.14 13.25 -3.24
N LEU A 203 -5.49 12.11 -3.40
CA LEU A 203 -4.23 11.97 -4.13
C LEU A 203 -4.50 11.24 -5.45
N ASN A 204 -3.62 11.41 -6.43
CA ASN A 204 -3.66 10.70 -7.71
C ASN A 204 -2.55 9.64 -7.73
N LEU A 205 -2.89 8.39 -8.03
CA LEU A 205 -1.95 7.28 -8.17
C LEU A 205 -1.91 6.86 -9.63
N ILE A 206 -0.72 6.86 -10.23
CA ILE A 206 -0.50 6.25 -11.54
C ILE A 206 0.19 4.92 -11.32
N TYR A 207 -0.37 3.84 -11.88
CA TYR A 207 0.25 2.52 -11.90
C TYR A 207 0.62 2.14 -13.32
N ALA A 208 1.78 1.50 -13.46
CA ALA A 208 2.11 0.65 -14.59
C ALA A 208 1.89 -0.80 -14.17
N TYR A 209 1.04 -1.51 -14.90
CA TYR A 209 0.63 -2.88 -14.61
C TYR A 209 0.98 -3.80 -15.78
N ASP A 210 1.66 -4.90 -15.49
CA ASP A 210 1.99 -5.91 -16.49
C ASP A 210 0.83 -6.88 -16.69
N ILE A 211 0.28 -6.97 -17.90
CA ILE A 211 -0.87 -7.84 -18.18
C ILE A 211 -0.48 -9.32 -18.10
N ASN A 212 0.75 -9.65 -18.50
CA ASN A 212 1.20 -11.02 -18.64
C ASN A 212 1.54 -11.65 -17.28
N ALA A 213 2.32 -10.94 -16.45
CA ALA A 213 2.70 -11.34 -15.10
C ALA A 213 1.61 -11.01 -14.05
N GLN A 214 0.62 -10.20 -14.42
CA GLN A 214 -0.50 -9.80 -13.56
C GLN A 214 -0.07 -9.05 -12.30
N GLU A 215 0.96 -8.21 -12.38
CA GLU A 215 1.49 -7.46 -11.23
C GLU A 215 1.80 -5.99 -11.56
N PRO A 216 1.75 -5.09 -10.54
CA PRO A 216 2.21 -3.72 -10.70
C PRO A 216 3.75 -3.66 -10.79
N VAL A 217 4.26 -3.02 -11.85
CA VAL A 217 5.71 -2.93 -12.13
C VAL A 217 6.31 -1.56 -11.78
N ALA A 218 5.49 -0.51 -11.78
CA ALA A 218 5.88 0.81 -11.29
C ALA A 218 4.65 1.61 -10.83
N SER A 219 4.86 2.59 -9.95
CA SER A 219 3.79 3.47 -9.47
C SER A 219 4.32 4.81 -8.99
N SER A 220 3.55 5.88 -9.22
CA SER A 220 3.83 7.21 -8.67
C SER A 220 2.60 7.83 -8.02
N VAL A 221 2.87 8.70 -7.04
CA VAL A 221 1.86 9.50 -6.35
C VAL A 221 1.97 10.97 -6.78
N TYR A 222 0.83 11.58 -7.06
CA TYR A 222 0.69 12.95 -7.50
C TYR A 222 -0.40 13.68 -6.70
N PRO A 223 -0.37 15.03 -6.65
CA PRO A 223 -1.46 15.80 -6.05
C PRO A 223 -2.81 15.53 -6.72
N GLY A 224 -3.88 15.42 -5.93
CA GLY A 224 -5.23 15.11 -6.47
C GLY A 224 -5.82 16.15 -7.42
N ASN A 225 -5.33 17.39 -7.41
CA ASN A 225 -5.71 18.44 -8.36
C ASN A 225 -4.88 18.42 -9.65
N MET A 226 -3.82 17.60 -9.73
CA MET A 226 -2.95 17.50 -10.89
C MET A 226 -3.70 16.92 -12.08
N LEU A 227 -3.51 17.52 -13.26
CA LEU A 227 -4.14 17.05 -14.49
C LEU A 227 -3.52 15.72 -14.91
N ASP A 228 -4.36 14.78 -15.36
CA ASP A 228 -3.95 13.41 -15.71
C ASP A 228 -2.80 13.38 -16.72
N TYR A 229 -2.83 14.23 -17.74
CA TYR A 229 -1.76 14.31 -18.73
C TYR A 229 -0.45 14.90 -18.17
N THR A 230 -0.51 15.79 -17.18
CA THR A 230 0.70 16.33 -16.52
C THR A 230 1.34 15.27 -15.65
N ALA A 231 0.53 14.55 -14.86
CA ALA A 231 1.00 13.45 -14.03
C ALA A 231 1.59 12.32 -14.89
N PHE A 232 0.92 11.97 -15.99
CA PHE A 232 1.43 10.97 -16.94
C PHE A 232 2.71 11.39 -17.66
N ARG A 233 2.83 12.67 -18.02
CA ARG A 233 4.06 13.21 -18.61
C ARG A 233 5.24 13.08 -17.66
N ASP A 234 5.04 13.44 -16.39
CA ASP A 234 6.05 13.26 -15.35
C ASP A 234 6.42 11.78 -15.19
N PHE A 235 5.41 10.90 -15.10
CA PHE A 235 5.60 9.45 -15.02
C PHE A 235 6.47 8.90 -16.17
N LEU A 236 6.20 9.31 -17.41
CA LEU A 236 6.99 8.90 -18.58
C LEU A 236 8.42 9.45 -18.56
N ARG A 237 8.67 10.59 -17.92
CA ARG A 237 10.02 11.16 -17.79
C ARG A 237 10.82 10.44 -16.71
N THR A 238 10.20 10.18 -15.56
CA THR A 238 10.81 9.50 -14.40
C THR A 238 11.17 8.05 -14.73
N TYR A 239 10.27 7.33 -15.42
CA TYR A 239 10.47 5.92 -15.70
C TYR A 239 10.99 5.61 -17.11
N LYS A 240 11.86 4.60 -17.19
CA LYS A 240 12.53 4.13 -18.39
C LYS A 240 11.72 3.04 -19.09
N ILE A 241 10.47 3.35 -19.43
CA ILE A 241 9.61 2.45 -20.21
C ILE A 241 10.18 2.38 -21.64
N LYS A 242 10.73 1.23 -22.03
CA LYS A 242 11.30 0.96 -23.36
C LYS A 242 10.57 -0.20 -24.01
N ASN A 243 10.28 -0.09 -25.30
CA ASN A 243 9.69 -1.16 -26.14
C ASN A 243 8.37 -1.77 -25.65
N GLY A 244 7.80 -1.26 -24.56
CA GLY A 244 6.50 -1.66 -24.05
C GLY A 244 5.34 -1.19 -24.93
N PHE A 245 4.20 -1.86 -24.74
CA PHE A 245 2.93 -1.47 -25.32
C PHE A 245 2.03 -0.87 -24.25
N LEU A 246 1.72 0.42 -24.36
CA LEU A 246 0.87 1.14 -23.42
C LEU A 246 -0.61 1.10 -23.82
N ILE A 247 -1.48 0.71 -22.90
CA ILE A 247 -2.92 0.94 -23.03
C ILE A 247 -3.28 2.13 -22.13
N LEU A 248 -3.85 3.17 -22.72
CA LEU A 248 -4.10 4.46 -22.07
C LEU A 248 -5.57 4.85 -22.14
N ASP A 249 -6.11 5.54 -21.13
CA ASP A 249 -7.41 6.21 -21.21
C ASP A 249 -7.34 7.52 -22.03
N ARG A 250 -8.51 8.05 -22.43
CA ARG A 250 -8.69 9.32 -23.15
C ARG A 250 -8.06 10.51 -22.45
N GLY A 251 -7.92 10.48 -21.13
CA GLY A 251 -7.35 11.56 -20.33
C GLY A 251 -5.88 11.88 -20.67
N PHE A 252 -5.19 10.96 -21.35
CA PHE A 252 -3.76 11.04 -21.66
C PHE A 252 -3.44 11.52 -23.09
N ASP A 253 -4.44 12.01 -23.83
CA ASP A 253 -4.31 12.48 -25.22
C ASP A 253 -3.67 13.89 -25.31
N ASP A 254 -2.38 13.99 -25.00
CA ASP A 254 -1.58 15.23 -25.08
C ASP A 254 -0.45 15.13 -26.14
N LYS A 255 -0.13 16.26 -26.80
CA LYS A 255 0.89 16.32 -27.86
C LYS A 255 2.28 15.98 -27.32
N GLU A 256 2.63 16.45 -26.13
CA GLU A 256 3.94 16.21 -25.54
C GLU A 256 4.08 14.77 -25.07
N CYS A 257 3.04 14.20 -24.47
CA CYS A 257 3.01 12.78 -24.11
C CYS A 257 3.25 11.88 -25.35
N LYS A 258 2.62 12.21 -26.49
CA LYS A 258 2.87 11.50 -27.76
C LYS A 258 4.31 11.64 -28.26
N ASN A 259 4.92 12.81 -28.10
CA ASN A 259 6.32 13.02 -28.46
C ASN A 259 7.24 12.18 -27.57
N LEU A 260 7.03 12.19 -26.24
CA LEU A 260 7.80 11.36 -25.30
C LEU A 260 7.67 9.86 -25.61
N MET A 261 6.45 9.39 -25.90
CA MET A 261 6.23 8.00 -26.31
C MET A 261 6.96 7.68 -27.61
N ARG A 262 6.96 8.59 -28.59
CA ARG A 262 7.69 8.42 -29.85
C ARG A 262 9.20 8.38 -29.64
N GLU A 263 9.76 9.29 -28.84
CA GLU A 263 11.18 9.34 -28.50
C GLU A 263 11.65 8.07 -27.79
N LYS A 264 10.80 7.51 -26.92
CA LYS A 264 11.08 6.27 -26.18
C LYS A 264 10.72 4.99 -26.96
N ASN A 265 10.32 5.11 -28.23
CA ASN A 265 9.87 4.00 -29.07
C ASN A 265 8.75 3.15 -28.43
N ILE A 266 7.84 3.81 -27.72
CA ILE A 266 6.72 3.18 -27.04
C ILE A 266 5.54 3.07 -28.02
N LYS A 267 5.01 1.86 -28.17
CA LYS A 267 3.76 1.62 -28.89
C LYS A 267 2.60 1.86 -27.93
N TYR A 268 1.48 2.40 -28.41
CA TYR A 268 0.34 2.65 -27.54
C TYR A 268 -1.00 2.41 -28.24
N LEU A 269 -2.00 2.05 -27.43
CA LEU A 269 -3.41 2.01 -27.75
C LEU A 269 -4.13 3.02 -26.87
N MET A 270 -4.78 3.99 -27.50
CA MET A 270 -5.49 5.06 -26.82
C MET A 270 -6.83 5.30 -27.49
N PRO A 271 -7.94 5.43 -26.74
CA PRO A 271 -9.22 5.78 -27.31
C PRO A 271 -9.19 7.18 -27.90
N ILE A 272 -9.68 7.31 -29.13
CA ILE A 272 -9.68 8.59 -29.86
C ILE A 272 -11.09 9.17 -29.90
N LYS A 273 -11.22 10.47 -29.64
CA LYS A 273 -12.49 11.19 -29.84
C LYS A 273 -12.77 11.32 -31.35
N ILE A 274 -13.90 10.76 -31.80
CA ILE A 274 -14.33 10.89 -33.19
C ILE A 274 -14.65 12.37 -33.48
N ASN A 275 -13.83 13.01 -34.31
CA ASN A 275 -14.02 14.37 -34.81
C ASN A 275 -14.39 14.36 -36.31
N HIS A 276 -14.56 15.55 -36.90
CA HIS A 276 -14.95 15.67 -38.32
C HIS A 276 -13.96 15.02 -39.28
N THR A 277 -12.66 15.05 -38.97
CA THR A 277 -11.62 14.37 -39.76
C THR A 277 -11.83 12.86 -39.76
N PHE A 278 -12.12 12.27 -38.60
CA PHE A 278 -12.34 10.84 -38.46
C PHE A 278 -13.68 10.34 -39.03
N LYS A 279 -14.70 11.21 -39.12
CA LYS A 279 -15.99 10.86 -39.76
C LYS A 279 -15.83 10.43 -41.22
N LYS A 280 -14.84 10.98 -41.94
CA LYS A 280 -14.55 10.65 -43.34
C LYS A 280 -14.09 9.21 -43.55
N PHE A 281 -13.55 8.56 -42.52
CA PHE A 281 -13.04 7.18 -42.60
C PHE A 281 -14.09 6.10 -42.31
N ASN A 282 -15.37 6.48 -42.30
CA ASN A 282 -16.50 5.56 -42.08
C ASN A 282 -16.31 4.60 -40.90
N LEU A 283 -15.79 5.08 -39.76
CA LEU A 283 -15.39 4.25 -38.62
C LEU A 283 -16.55 3.50 -37.93
N LYS A 284 -17.80 3.85 -38.25
CA LYS A 284 -19.02 3.35 -37.58
C LYS A 284 -19.74 2.21 -38.31
N SER A 285 -19.28 1.81 -39.50
CA SER A 285 -19.90 0.73 -40.29
C SER A 285 -18.84 -0.13 -40.98
N GLY A 286 -19.25 -1.22 -41.64
CA GLY A 286 -18.33 -2.15 -42.31
C GLY A 286 -17.47 -2.96 -41.35
N PHE A 287 -18.05 -3.41 -40.24
CA PHE A 287 -17.40 -4.35 -39.33
C PHE A 287 -17.23 -5.70 -40.03
N ASN A 288 -16.02 -6.25 -39.99
CA ASN A 288 -15.65 -7.49 -40.69
C ASN A 288 -15.16 -8.59 -39.75
N PHE A 289 -15.14 -8.31 -38.44
CA PHE A 289 -14.79 -9.26 -37.40
C PHE A 289 -15.85 -9.20 -36.30
N THR A 290 -16.15 -10.32 -35.67
CA THR A 290 -17.08 -10.39 -34.53
C THR A 290 -16.52 -11.36 -33.50
N PHE A 291 -16.62 -11.01 -32.22
CA PHE A 291 -16.24 -11.87 -31.11
C PHE A 291 -17.18 -11.66 -29.93
N THR A 292 -17.29 -12.65 -29.06
CA THR A 292 -18.04 -12.57 -27.81
C THR A 292 -17.11 -12.13 -26.68
N TYR A 293 -17.59 -11.23 -25.84
CA TYR A 293 -16.90 -10.81 -24.61
C TYR A 293 -17.95 -10.70 -23.51
N ASP A 294 -17.79 -11.49 -22.45
CA ASP A 294 -18.85 -11.78 -21.48
C ASP A 294 -20.15 -12.21 -22.21
N ASP A 295 -21.27 -11.54 -21.91
CA ASP A 295 -22.58 -11.77 -22.53
C ASP A 295 -22.85 -10.87 -23.75
N ASP A 296 -21.84 -10.14 -24.26
CA ASP A 296 -21.99 -9.22 -25.39
C ASP A 296 -21.36 -9.75 -26.69
N THR A 297 -21.99 -9.42 -27.81
CA THR A 297 -21.42 -9.61 -29.14
C THR A 297 -20.75 -8.31 -29.61
N ILE A 298 -19.42 -8.34 -29.72
CA ILE A 298 -18.65 -7.18 -30.17
C ILE A 298 -18.34 -7.34 -31.66
N ARG A 299 -18.84 -6.41 -32.48
CA ARG A 299 -18.46 -6.27 -33.88
C ARG A 299 -17.27 -5.33 -34.00
N ALA A 300 -16.22 -5.74 -34.69
CA ALA A 300 -14.99 -4.98 -34.82
C ALA A 300 -14.47 -4.90 -36.25
N LYS A 301 -13.59 -3.92 -36.48
CA LYS A 301 -12.77 -3.80 -37.68
C LYS A 301 -11.44 -3.14 -37.35
N LYS A 302 -10.44 -3.48 -38.14
CA LYS A 302 -9.12 -2.85 -38.12
C LYS A 302 -8.91 -2.16 -39.46
N ILE A 303 -8.53 -0.89 -39.41
CA ILE A 303 -8.18 -0.13 -40.62
C ILE A 303 -6.80 0.50 -40.44
N ILE A 304 -6.09 0.69 -41.54
CA ILE A 304 -4.77 1.33 -41.57
C ILE A 304 -4.91 2.64 -42.34
N ILE A 305 -4.55 3.75 -41.69
CA ILE A 305 -4.55 5.08 -42.32
C ILE A 305 -3.27 5.79 -41.89
N ASN A 306 -2.50 6.30 -42.85
CA ASN A 306 -1.24 7.03 -42.61
C ASN A 306 -0.28 6.28 -41.67
N ASN A 307 -0.09 4.97 -41.93
CA ASN A 307 0.73 4.07 -41.13
C ASN A 307 0.31 3.93 -39.66
N LYS A 308 -0.94 4.27 -39.32
CA LYS A 308 -1.54 4.08 -38.00
C LYS A 308 -2.68 3.07 -38.06
N TYR A 309 -2.75 2.23 -37.05
CA TYR A 309 -3.85 1.30 -36.86
C TYR A 309 -4.98 1.98 -36.12
N TYR A 310 -6.20 1.86 -36.65
CA TYR A 310 -7.42 2.22 -35.95
C TYR A 310 -8.24 0.96 -35.72
N LEU A 311 -8.50 0.68 -34.45
CA LEU A 311 -9.36 -0.39 -34.01
C LEU A 311 -10.74 0.22 -33.71
N CYS A 312 -11.74 -0.19 -34.47
CA CYS A 312 -13.12 0.23 -34.26
C CYS A 312 -13.91 -0.97 -33.77
N TYR A 313 -14.67 -0.79 -32.70
CA TYR A 313 -15.54 -1.82 -32.19
C TYR A 313 -16.91 -1.24 -31.86
N LYS A 314 -17.92 -2.10 -31.84
CA LYS A 314 -19.30 -1.76 -31.52
C LYS A 314 -19.91 -2.91 -30.73
N SER A 315 -20.16 -2.62 -29.45
CA SER A 315 -20.88 -3.48 -28.51
C SER A 315 -22.38 -3.48 -28.84
N THR A 316 -22.99 -4.67 -28.95
CA THR A 316 -24.43 -4.79 -29.17
C THR A 316 -25.23 -4.38 -27.94
N LEU A 317 -24.80 -4.78 -26.74
CA LEU A 317 -25.45 -4.38 -25.48
C LEU A 317 -25.38 -2.87 -25.25
N THR A 318 -24.21 -2.25 -25.43
CA THR A 318 -24.06 -0.79 -25.27
C THR A 318 -24.92 -0.05 -26.28
N GLU A 319 -24.99 -0.52 -27.53
CA GLU A 319 -25.87 0.06 -28.55
C GLU A 319 -27.35 -0.03 -28.14
N MET A 320 -27.78 -1.16 -27.58
CA MET A 320 -29.14 -1.33 -27.09
C MET A 320 -29.46 -0.33 -25.96
N VAL A 321 -28.58 -0.24 -24.96
CA VAL A 321 -28.73 0.69 -23.82
C VAL A 321 -28.72 2.14 -24.28
N GLU A 322 -27.84 2.52 -25.21
CA GLU A 322 -27.80 3.88 -25.78
C GLU A 322 -29.09 4.22 -26.53
N LYS A 323 -29.63 3.29 -27.33
CA LYS A 323 -30.91 3.45 -28.03
C LYS A 323 -32.08 3.61 -27.06
N GLU A 324 -32.14 2.79 -26.02
CA GLU A 324 -33.16 2.91 -24.98
C GLU A 324 -33.09 4.26 -24.26
N LYS A 325 -31.89 4.70 -23.85
CA LYS A 325 -31.69 6.02 -23.22
C LYS A 325 -32.09 7.15 -24.16
N PHE A 326 -31.73 7.06 -25.44
CA PHE A 326 -32.10 8.04 -26.44
C PHE A 326 -33.63 8.11 -26.60
N HIS A 327 -34.29 6.96 -26.75
CA HIS A 327 -35.75 6.88 -26.82
C HIS A 327 -36.41 7.50 -25.58
N LYS A 328 -36.00 7.09 -24.36
CA LYS A 328 -36.50 7.69 -23.12
C LYS A 328 -36.32 9.21 -23.07
N SER A 329 -35.19 9.73 -23.54
CA SER A 329 -34.92 11.18 -23.59
C SER A 329 -35.79 11.92 -24.60
N CYS A 330 -36.08 11.30 -25.75
CA CYS A 330 -36.98 11.84 -26.77
C CYS A 330 -38.42 11.86 -26.27
N THR A 331 -38.87 10.80 -25.59
CA THR A 331 -40.20 10.75 -24.98
C THR A 331 -40.35 11.81 -23.89
N GLN A 332 -39.35 11.97 -23.01
CA GLN A 332 -39.36 13.04 -22.00
C GLN A 332 -39.36 14.44 -22.61
N LYS A 333 -38.59 14.69 -23.68
CA LYS A 333 -38.64 15.98 -24.40
C LYS A 333 -40.02 16.23 -25.02
N LYS A 334 -40.64 15.20 -25.60
CA LYS A 334 -41.98 15.30 -26.22
C LYS A 334 -43.06 15.58 -25.16
N VAL A 335 -43.00 14.91 -24.01
CA VAL A 335 -43.89 15.17 -22.86
C VAL A 335 -43.68 16.57 -22.28
N ARG A 336 -42.43 17.04 -22.21
CA ARG A 336 -42.10 18.39 -21.72
C ARG A 336 -42.57 19.49 -22.68
N MET A 337 -42.49 19.26 -24.00
CA MET A 337 -43.07 20.15 -25.01
C MET A 337 -44.60 20.16 -24.97
N MET A 338 -45.26 19.00 -24.75
CA MET A 338 -46.71 18.93 -24.59
C MET A 338 -47.22 19.66 -23.34
N LYS A 339 -46.46 19.66 -22.24
CA LYS A 339 -46.80 20.41 -21.01
C LYS A 339 -46.57 21.93 -21.09
N LEU A 340 -45.86 22.42 -22.10
CA LEU A 340 -45.61 23.85 -22.33
C LEU A 340 -46.63 24.48 -23.30
N ASN A 341 -47.51 23.68 -23.90
CA ASN A 341 -48.53 24.11 -24.85
C ASN A 341 -49.96 24.08 -24.26
N TYR A 342 -50.07 24.12 -22.92
CA TYR A 342 -51.33 24.32 -22.20
C TYR A 342 -51.22 25.52 -21.28
#